data_AF-A0A1E5JW51-F1
#
_entry.id   AF-A0A1E5JW51-F1
#
_cell.length_a   1.000
_cell.length_b   1.000
_cell.length_c   1.000
_cell.angle_alpha   90.00
_cell.angle_beta   90.00
_cell.angle_gamma   90.00
#
_symmetry.space_group_name_H-M   'P 1'
#
loop_
_entity.id
_entity.type
_entity.pdbx_description
1 polymer ?
#
loop_
_entity_poly.entity_id
_entity_poly.type
_entity_poly.pdbx_seq_one_letter_code
_entity_poly.pdbx_strand_id
1 'polypeptide(L)'
;MKKLNWFLKFCVMYGIAYWIPVASYAQEQNDSAQQALQQLRLLQQRLSQNQPAGQNQPPGQIPAPAPGQAPPPAQNQGQNIPIPLANNIYKQPAPAQTPPPAAAPNPNAPITQNDEEIIDNKAFKDMTRNIYPLSTEQIVHLRQISETMEYAKASPAGTPPKPTATSQFVNLSPGSTPPVIRLAQGFVSSLVFLDSSGAPWPIAAYDLGDPNSFNIQWDKTSNTIMIQAMKLYNYGNLAVRLRGLNTPVMLTLIPGQKAVDYRVDLRVQGFGPNAKTMPLETGIPPSASELLLHVLDGVPPPGSKRLSITGGDARAWLANDRMYVRTNLTILSPGWLASMTSADGTHAYEMQKSPVLLVSWHGKVMQLKVEGL
;
A
#
# COMPACT_ATOMS: atom_id res chain seq x y z
N MET A 1 -20.82 20.46 63.34
CA MET A 1 -19.70 20.73 62.41
C MET A 1 -18.32 20.48 63.04
N LYS A 2 -17.90 19.22 63.31
CA LYS A 2 -16.53 18.91 63.82
C LYS A 2 -15.89 17.59 63.32
N LYS A 3 -16.52 16.83 62.40
CA LYS A 3 -15.97 15.55 61.87
C LYS A 3 -15.65 15.51 60.36
N LEU A 4 -15.89 16.59 59.61
CA LEU A 4 -15.65 16.62 58.16
C LEU A 4 -14.26 17.16 57.76
N ASN A 5 -13.55 17.83 58.68
CA ASN A 5 -12.32 18.56 58.38
C ASN A 5 -11.01 17.76 58.63
N TRP A 6 -11.13 16.46 58.95
CA TRP A 6 -9.98 15.56 59.17
C TRP A 6 -9.63 14.77 57.91
N PHE A 7 -10.64 14.20 57.24
CA PHE A 7 -10.45 13.44 55.98
C PHE A 7 -9.84 14.28 54.85
N LEU A 8 -10.23 15.55 54.73
CA LEU A 8 -9.73 16.43 53.67
C LEU A 8 -8.24 16.81 53.83
N LYS A 9 -7.68 16.74 55.05
CA LYS A 9 -6.24 16.99 55.29
C LYS A 9 -5.37 15.76 55.00
N PHE A 10 -5.92 14.55 55.07
CA PHE A 10 -5.16 13.32 54.83
C PHE A 10 -4.88 13.07 53.34
N CYS A 11 -5.78 13.49 52.44
CA CYS A 11 -5.59 13.35 50.99
C CYS A 11 -4.60 14.35 50.38
N VAL A 12 -4.29 15.46 51.06
CA VAL A 12 -3.37 16.50 50.53
C VAL A 12 -1.91 16.25 50.94
N MET A 13 -1.67 15.51 52.02
CA MET A 13 -0.32 15.17 52.51
C MET A 13 0.30 13.90 51.91
N TYR A 14 -0.39 13.22 50.99
CA TYR A 14 0.12 12.05 50.26
C TYR A 14 0.44 12.33 48.78
N GLY A 15 0.45 13.61 48.37
CA GLY A 15 0.70 14.04 46.98
C GLY A 15 2.10 14.59 46.69
N ILE A 16 3.02 14.62 47.66
CA ILE A 16 4.35 15.25 47.52
C ILE A 16 5.45 14.36 48.12
N ALA A 17 5.69 13.21 47.48
CA ALA A 17 6.92 12.43 47.59
C ALA A 17 7.11 11.63 46.30
N TYR A 18 8.36 11.42 45.87
CA TYR A 18 8.76 10.79 44.59
C TYR A 18 8.49 11.60 43.31
N TRP A 19 9.23 12.69 43.15
CA TRP A 19 9.80 13.07 41.85
C TRP A 19 11.33 12.98 41.95
N ILE A 20 11.88 11.84 41.53
CA ILE A 20 13.32 11.68 41.26
C ILE A 20 13.44 11.58 39.73
N PRO A 21 14.04 12.58 39.04
CA PRO A 21 14.30 12.46 37.62
C PRO A 21 15.47 11.48 37.42
N VAL A 22 15.15 10.25 37.01
CA VAL A 22 16.16 9.30 36.54
C VAL A 22 16.62 9.78 35.17
N ALA A 23 17.87 10.25 35.07
CA ALA A 23 18.45 10.64 33.79
C ALA A 23 18.66 9.39 32.92
N SER A 24 17.83 9.24 31.89
CA SER A 24 17.93 8.14 30.93
C SER A 24 19.22 8.22 30.12
N TYR A 25 19.87 7.08 29.92
CA TYR A 25 21.00 6.93 29.00
C TYR A 25 20.58 7.32 27.57
N ALA A 26 21.22 8.35 27.02
CA ALA A 26 20.99 8.83 25.65
C ALA A 26 22.28 8.86 24.81
N GLN A 27 23.28 8.04 25.17
CA GLN A 27 24.65 8.13 24.63
C GLN A 27 25.01 7.02 23.62
N GLU A 28 24.35 5.86 23.66
CA GLU A 28 24.68 4.70 22.79
C GLU A 28 24.14 4.79 21.34
N GLN A 29 23.10 5.58 21.11
CA GLN A 29 22.45 5.63 19.79
C GLN A 29 23.20 6.52 18.77
N ASN A 30 24.04 7.46 19.24
CA ASN A 30 24.85 8.29 18.35
C ASN A 30 26.09 7.55 17.84
N ASP A 31 26.75 6.74 18.67
CA ASP A 31 27.94 5.98 18.26
C ASP A 31 27.60 4.89 17.24
N SER A 32 26.48 4.20 17.41
CA SER A 32 25.99 3.19 16.45
C SER A 32 25.62 3.82 15.09
N ALA A 33 25.02 5.01 15.08
CA ALA A 33 24.75 5.75 13.84
C ALA A 33 26.06 6.19 13.14
N GLN A 34 27.08 6.63 13.88
CA GLN A 34 28.38 7.00 13.31
C GLN A 34 29.15 5.78 12.78
N GLN A 35 29.11 4.64 13.48
CA GLN A 35 29.70 3.38 13.01
C GLN A 35 29.03 2.90 11.72
N ALA A 36 27.70 2.93 11.63
CA ALA A 36 26.98 2.57 10.40
C ALA A 36 27.41 3.46 9.21
N LEU A 37 27.62 4.75 9.44
CA LEU A 37 28.04 5.70 8.41
C LEU A 37 29.50 5.48 7.97
N GLN A 38 30.39 5.10 8.89
CA GLN A 38 31.75 4.65 8.56
C GLN A 38 31.76 3.35 7.75
N GLN A 39 30.95 2.35 8.13
CA GLN A 39 30.81 1.09 7.39
C GLN A 39 30.30 1.32 5.96
N LEU A 40 29.30 2.20 5.80
CA LEU A 40 28.77 2.57 4.48
C LEU A 40 29.85 3.23 3.58
N ARG A 41 30.70 4.08 4.17
CA ARG A 41 31.79 4.77 3.47
C ARG A 41 32.89 3.80 3.04
N LEU A 42 33.22 2.83 3.90
CA LEU A 42 34.17 1.76 3.59
C LEU A 42 33.64 0.86 2.45
N LEU A 43 32.33 0.57 2.44
CA LEU A 43 31.67 -0.19 1.38
C LEU A 43 31.71 0.56 0.04
N GLN A 44 31.44 1.88 0.03
CA GLN A 44 31.55 2.70 -1.17
C GLN A 44 32.98 2.76 -1.72
N GLN A 45 34.01 2.83 -0.87
CA GLN A 45 35.41 2.72 -1.30
C GLN A 45 35.75 1.35 -1.90
N ARG A 46 35.26 0.26 -1.31
CA ARG A 46 35.43 -1.11 -1.87
C ARG A 46 34.77 -1.24 -3.24
N LEU A 47 33.60 -0.64 -3.44
CA LEU A 47 32.85 -0.69 -4.69
C LEU A 47 33.52 0.14 -5.80
N SER A 48 34.06 1.33 -5.49
CA SER A 48 34.76 2.16 -6.48
C SER A 48 36.16 1.64 -6.85
N GLN A 49 36.81 0.87 -5.98
CA GLN A 49 38.12 0.27 -6.25
C GLN A 49 38.07 -0.94 -7.20
N ASN A 50 36.87 -1.48 -7.49
CA ASN A 50 36.66 -2.64 -8.37
C ASN A 50 36.13 -2.29 -9.78
N GLN A 51 36.21 -1.02 -10.21
CA GLN A 51 35.86 -0.62 -11.58
C GLN A 51 37.08 -0.62 -12.51
N PRO A 52 37.09 -1.43 -13.59
CA PRO A 52 38.06 -1.23 -14.67
C PRO A 52 37.76 0.08 -15.41
N ALA A 53 38.81 0.83 -15.75
CA ALA A 53 38.67 2.13 -16.40
C ALA A 53 38.09 2.01 -17.82
N GLY A 54 36.85 2.46 -18.00
CA GLY A 54 36.18 2.63 -19.30
C GLY A 54 36.14 4.11 -19.71
N GLN A 55 36.44 4.40 -20.97
CA GLN A 55 36.60 5.77 -21.48
C GLN A 55 35.27 6.53 -21.63
N ASN A 56 35.32 7.85 -21.39
CA ASN A 56 34.23 8.78 -21.68
C ASN A 56 34.02 8.97 -23.19
N GLN A 57 32.77 8.92 -23.67
CA GLN A 57 32.35 9.65 -24.88
C GLN A 57 30.84 9.96 -24.89
N PRO A 58 30.37 11.07 -25.50
CA PRO A 58 28.97 11.54 -25.39
C PRO A 58 28.02 10.91 -26.43
N PRO A 59 26.69 11.07 -26.27
CA PRO A 59 25.69 10.35 -27.08
C PRO A 59 25.40 10.99 -28.44
N GLY A 60 25.23 10.16 -29.48
CA GLY A 60 24.88 10.58 -30.84
C GLY A 60 23.91 9.62 -31.55
N GLN A 61 22.69 10.13 -31.81
CA GLN A 61 21.74 9.88 -32.92
C GLN A 61 21.63 8.49 -33.60
N ILE A 62 20.38 8.00 -33.70
CA ILE A 62 19.95 6.79 -34.44
C ILE A 62 19.19 7.19 -35.73
N PRO A 63 19.50 6.60 -36.90
CA PRO A 63 18.60 6.56 -38.06
C PRO A 63 17.88 5.20 -38.23
N ALA A 64 16.73 5.20 -38.90
CA ALA A 64 15.84 4.05 -39.08
C ALA A 64 16.22 3.11 -40.27
N PRO A 65 15.74 1.85 -40.30
CA PRO A 65 16.09 0.87 -41.34
C PRO A 65 15.12 0.87 -42.55
N ALA A 66 15.60 0.34 -43.68
CA ALA A 66 14.80 0.01 -44.87
C ALA A 66 14.87 -1.51 -45.19
N PRO A 67 13.86 -2.11 -45.84
CA PRO A 67 13.74 -3.58 -45.91
C PRO A 67 14.16 -4.20 -47.26
N GLY A 68 14.75 -5.41 -47.21
CA GLY A 68 14.78 -6.32 -48.36
C GLY A 68 15.95 -7.32 -48.41
N GLN A 69 15.60 -8.61 -48.59
CA GLN A 69 16.44 -9.77 -48.99
C GLN A 69 17.02 -10.68 -47.87
N ALA A 70 17.05 -11.97 -48.20
CA ALA A 70 17.48 -13.17 -47.45
C ALA A 70 18.17 -14.13 -48.48
N PRO A 71 18.69 -15.36 -48.18
CA PRO A 71 18.73 -16.17 -46.94
C PRO A 71 20.23 -16.49 -46.57
N PRO A 72 20.70 -17.63 -45.97
CA PRO A 72 20.05 -18.83 -45.44
C PRO A 72 20.43 -19.17 -43.95
N PRO A 73 20.96 -20.34 -43.48
CA PRO A 73 20.57 -20.83 -42.15
C PRO A 73 21.60 -20.59 -41.02
N ALA A 74 21.12 -20.21 -39.85
CA ALA A 74 21.93 -20.07 -38.64
C ALA A 74 21.91 -21.36 -37.77
N GLN A 75 23.07 -21.72 -37.24
CA GLN A 75 23.21 -22.78 -36.23
C GLN A 75 22.76 -22.31 -34.85
N ASN A 76 22.47 -23.29 -33.97
CA ASN A 76 22.20 -23.09 -32.54
C ASN A 76 23.15 -22.10 -31.85
N GLN A 77 22.59 -21.16 -31.10
CA GLN A 77 23.07 -20.83 -29.74
C GLN A 77 22.02 -20.05 -28.94
N GLY A 78 21.74 -20.52 -27.72
CA GLY A 78 20.83 -19.85 -26.80
C GLY A 78 21.45 -18.60 -26.17
N GLN A 79 20.61 -17.62 -25.86
CA GLN A 79 21.04 -16.38 -25.20
C GLN A 79 21.58 -16.67 -23.79
N ASN A 80 22.88 -16.42 -23.59
CA ASN A 80 23.52 -16.53 -22.29
C ASN A 80 23.47 -15.19 -21.57
N ILE A 81 22.91 -15.17 -20.35
CA ILE A 81 22.89 -14.00 -19.48
C ILE A 81 24.26 -13.91 -18.77
N PRO A 82 24.94 -12.74 -18.71
CA PRO A 82 26.29 -12.69 -18.15
C PRO A 82 26.31 -12.95 -16.63
N ILE A 83 26.76 -14.14 -16.22
CA ILE A 83 27.12 -14.46 -14.83
C ILE A 83 28.65 -14.29 -14.69
N PRO A 84 29.15 -13.28 -13.96
CA PRO A 84 30.58 -12.99 -13.91
C PRO A 84 31.29 -13.79 -12.80
N LEU A 85 31.39 -15.13 -12.93
CA LEU A 85 32.28 -15.92 -12.04
C LEU A 85 32.74 -17.29 -12.57
N ALA A 86 33.18 -17.38 -13.83
CA ALA A 86 33.75 -18.61 -14.38
C ALA A 86 34.94 -18.33 -15.32
N ASN A 87 36.15 -18.14 -14.77
CA ASN A 87 37.36 -18.04 -15.62
C ASN A 87 38.68 -18.58 -15.01
N ASN A 88 38.62 -19.36 -13.91
CA ASN A 88 39.82 -19.92 -13.25
C ASN A 88 39.89 -21.47 -13.24
N ILE A 89 39.01 -22.17 -13.98
CA ILE A 89 38.88 -23.64 -13.88
C ILE A 89 39.80 -24.41 -14.85
N TYR A 90 40.38 -23.76 -15.87
CA TYR A 90 41.28 -24.42 -16.83
C TYR A 90 42.63 -23.71 -16.96
N LYS A 91 43.54 -24.01 -16.04
CA LYS A 91 44.98 -23.81 -16.24
C LYS A 91 45.65 -25.19 -16.24
N GLN A 92 46.21 -25.60 -17.38
CA GLN A 92 46.91 -26.88 -17.52
C GLN A 92 48.07 -26.96 -16.52
N PRO A 93 48.38 -28.15 -15.96
CA PRO A 93 49.60 -28.35 -15.19
C PRO A 93 50.82 -28.18 -16.10
N ALA A 94 51.77 -27.34 -15.69
CA ALA A 94 53.10 -27.33 -16.28
C ALA A 94 53.85 -28.62 -15.87
N PRO A 95 54.74 -29.18 -16.71
CA PRO A 95 55.52 -30.36 -16.35
C PRO A 95 56.43 -30.06 -15.16
N ALA A 96 56.27 -30.83 -14.08
CA ALA A 96 57.12 -30.73 -12.91
C ALA A 96 58.53 -31.24 -13.23
N GLN A 97 59.54 -30.41 -12.95
CA GLN A 97 60.93 -30.83 -12.99
C GLN A 97 61.20 -31.77 -11.82
N THR A 98 61.85 -32.90 -12.08
CA THR A 98 62.22 -33.90 -11.07
C THR A 98 63.21 -33.31 -10.06
N PRO A 99 62.92 -33.33 -8.75
CA PRO A 99 63.93 -33.08 -7.73
C PRO A 99 65.00 -34.19 -7.73
N PRO A 100 66.23 -33.92 -7.25
CA PRO A 100 67.20 -34.98 -6.98
C PRO A 100 66.66 -35.96 -5.91
N PRO A 101 67.14 -37.22 -5.85
CA PRO A 101 66.65 -38.19 -4.87
C PRO A 101 66.94 -37.72 -3.44
N ALA A 102 65.89 -37.44 -2.67
CA ALA A 102 66.01 -37.24 -1.24
C ALA A 102 66.36 -38.58 -0.57
N ALA A 103 67.34 -38.56 0.33
CA ALA A 103 67.74 -39.74 1.09
C ALA A 103 66.60 -40.25 1.99
N ALA A 104 66.59 -41.55 2.28
CA ALA A 104 65.57 -42.18 3.12
C ALA A 104 65.51 -41.54 4.52
N PRO A 105 64.31 -41.36 5.12
CA PRO A 105 64.19 -40.78 6.46
C PRO A 105 64.89 -41.67 7.50
N ASN A 106 65.86 -41.09 8.22
CA ASN A 106 66.43 -41.71 9.40
C ASN A 106 65.44 -41.56 10.57
N PRO A 107 64.97 -42.64 11.24
CA PRO A 107 63.91 -42.55 12.25
C PRO A 107 64.22 -41.72 13.51
N ASN A 108 65.49 -41.32 13.73
CA ASN A 108 65.97 -40.67 14.96
C ASN A 108 66.57 -39.27 14.70
N ALA A 109 65.84 -38.37 14.05
CA ALA A 109 66.18 -36.94 13.99
C ALA A 109 65.32 -36.13 14.98
N PRO A 110 65.89 -35.16 15.74
CA PRO A 110 65.12 -34.34 16.66
C PRO A 110 64.19 -33.38 15.90
N ILE A 111 62.93 -33.34 16.35
CA ILE A 111 61.88 -32.44 15.88
C ILE A 111 62.31 -30.99 16.14
N THR A 112 62.23 -30.09 15.15
CA THR A 112 62.52 -28.66 15.38
C THR A 112 61.25 -27.89 15.70
N GLN A 113 61.35 -26.74 16.37
CA GLN A 113 60.18 -25.94 16.78
C GLN A 113 59.27 -25.54 15.60
N ASN A 114 59.83 -25.38 14.39
CA ASN A 114 59.06 -25.12 13.18
C ASN A 114 58.17 -26.31 12.79
N ASP A 115 58.62 -27.54 13.05
CA ASP A 115 57.86 -28.76 12.75
C ASP A 115 56.70 -28.94 13.72
N GLU A 116 56.90 -28.61 15.02
CA GLU A 116 55.82 -28.59 16.02
C GLU A 116 54.73 -27.58 15.64
N GLU A 117 55.10 -26.35 15.26
CA GLU A 117 54.13 -25.34 14.81
C GLU A 117 53.34 -25.81 13.57
N ILE A 118 54.00 -26.49 12.61
CA ILE A 118 53.34 -27.06 11.42
C ILE A 118 52.37 -28.19 11.81
N ILE A 119 52.76 -29.07 12.74
CA ILE A 119 51.92 -30.17 13.26
C ILE A 119 50.68 -29.60 13.96
N ASP A 120 50.85 -28.61 14.85
CA ASP A 120 49.75 -27.97 15.57
C ASP A 120 48.82 -27.19 14.64
N ASN A 121 49.37 -26.45 13.66
CA ASN A 121 48.55 -25.73 12.67
C ASN A 121 47.70 -26.70 11.84
N LYS A 122 48.25 -27.88 11.53
CA LYS A 122 47.53 -28.95 10.81
C LYS A 122 46.48 -29.61 11.70
N ALA A 123 46.84 -30.02 12.92
CA ALA A 123 45.92 -30.62 13.88
C ALA A 123 44.74 -29.68 14.21
N PHE A 124 45.01 -28.39 14.39
CA PHE A 124 43.99 -27.36 14.58
C PHE A 124 43.06 -27.22 13.38
N LYS A 125 43.60 -27.20 12.15
CA LYS A 125 42.80 -27.14 10.91
C LYS A 125 41.95 -28.39 10.71
N ASP A 126 42.51 -29.57 10.96
CA ASP A 126 41.81 -30.84 10.82
C ASP A 126 40.69 -30.97 11.88
N MET A 127 40.95 -30.59 13.13
CA MET A 127 39.92 -30.54 14.19
C MET A 127 38.87 -29.46 13.94
N THR A 128 39.25 -28.29 13.40
CA THR A 128 38.31 -27.23 13.03
C THR A 128 37.37 -27.67 11.92
N ARG A 129 37.85 -28.37 10.88
CA ARG A 129 36.97 -28.94 9.84
C ARG A 129 36.06 -30.06 10.36
N ASN A 130 36.50 -30.80 11.37
CA ASN A 130 35.70 -31.87 11.98
C ASN A 130 34.56 -31.30 12.84
N ILE A 131 34.81 -30.22 13.58
CA ILE A 131 33.80 -29.54 14.42
C ILE A 131 32.89 -28.62 13.58
N TYR A 132 33.47 -27.93 12.59
CA TYR A 132 32.77 -27.04 11.67
C TYR A 132 32.86 -27.59 10.23
N PRO A 133 31.94 -28.49 9.82
CA PRO A 133 31.94 -29.07 8.48
C PRO A 133 31.57 -28.08 7.38
N LEU A 134 31.10 -26.87 7.74
CA LEU A 134 30.86 -25.76 6.83
C LEU A 134 31.88 -24.64 7.06
N SER A 135 32.46 -24.13 5.98
CA SER A 135 33.29 -22.94 6.00
C SER A 135 32.47 -21.68 6.28
N THR A 136 33.14 -20.60 6.71
CA THR A 136 32.47 -19.30 6.95
C THR A 136 31.76 -18.78 5.70
N GLU A 137 32.33 -18.98 4.51
CA GLU A 137 31.74 -18.63 3.23
C GLU A 137 30.47 -19.44 2.96
N GLN A 138 30.46 -20.73 3.27
CA GLN A 138 29.28 -21.59 3.15
C GLN A 138 28.19 -21.19 4.15
N ILE A 139 28.54 -20.77 5.36
CA ILE A 139 27.59 -20.26 6.37
C ILE A 139 26.96 -18.94 5.91
N VAL A 140 27.75 -18.02 5.36
CA VAL A 140 27.25 -16.75 4.79
C VAL A 140 26.34 -17.04 3.59
N HIS A 141 26.73 -17.95 2.70
CA HIS A 141 25.91 -18.32 1.55
C HIS A 141 24.60 -18.99 1.97
N LEU A 142 24.63 -19.89 2.95
CA LEU A 142 23.43 -20.54 3.50
C LEU A 142 22.49 -19.53 4.18
N ARG A 143 23.04 -18.55 4.92
CA ARG A 143 22.24 -17.43 5.45
C ARG A 143 21.60 -16.64 4.31
N GLN A 144 22.36 -16.27 3.28
CA GLN A 144 21.84 -15.50 2.15
C GLN A 144 20.75 -16.26 1.38
N ILE A 145 20.87 -17.59 1.24
CA ILE A 145 19.79 -18.44 0.72
C ILE A 145 18.57 -18.39 1.65
N SER A 146 18.75 -18.52 2.97
CA SER A 146 17.64 -18.44 3.94
C SER A 146 16.91 -17.10 3.87
N GLU A 147 17.64 -15.98 3.91
CA GLU A 147 17.10 -14.62 3.77
C GLU A 147 16.38 -14.44 2.43
N THR A 148 16.95 -14.93 1.33
CA THR A 148 16.31 -14.86 0.00
C THR A 148 15.02 -15.70 -0.05
N MET A 149 15.01 -16.89 0.57
CA MET A 149 13.85 -17.78 0.64
C MET A 149 12.75 -17.23 1.57
N GLU A 150 13.11 -16.59 2.68
CA GLU A 150 12.18 -15.88 3.57
C GLU A 150 11.60 -14.65 2.88
N TYR A 151 12.45 -13.83 2.26
CA TYR A 151 12.01 -12.69 1.46
C TYR A 151 11.09 -13.11 0.31
N ALA A 152 11.40 -14.19 -0.42
CA ALA A 152 10.56 -14.70 -1.49
C ALA A 152 9.21 -15.27 -1.01
N LYS A 153 9.14 -15.78 0.23
CA LYS A 153 7.89 -16.24 0.86
C LYS A 153 7.04 -15.09 1.42
N ALA A 154 7.68 -14.06 1.97
CA ALA A 154 7.01 -12.95 2.64
C ALA A 154 6.66 -11.79 1.70
N SER A 155 7.40 -11.62 0.59
CA SER A 155 7.13 -10.57 -0.39
C SER A 155 5.80 -10.82 -1.10
N PRO A 156 4.89 -9.83 -1.13
CA PRO A 156 3.69 -9.91 -1.95
C PRO A 156 4.06 -10.14 -3.42
N ALA A 157 3.27 -10.95 -4.12
CA ALA A 157 3.50 -11.24 -5.52
C ALA A 157 3.26 -9.99 -6.40
N GLY A 158 4.35 -9.33 -6.80
CA GLY A 158 4.33 -8.19 -7.73
C GLY A 158 4.24 -6.82 -7.05
N THR A 159 3.84 -5.81 -7.83
CA THR A 159 3.68 -4.44 -7.32
C THR A 159 2.48 -4.34 -6.38
N PRO A 160 2.59 -3.67 -5.21
CA PRO A 160 1.46 -3.42 -4.34
C PRO A 160 0.28 -2.78 -5.10
N PRO A 161 -0.97 -3.20 -4.83
CA PRO A 161 -2.14 -2.71 -5.55
C PRO A 161 -2.38 -1.23 -5.26
N LYS A 162 -2.81 -0.49 -6.27
CA LYS A 162 -3.12 0.94 -6.12
C LYS A 162 -4.35 1.11 -5.21
N PRO A 163 -4.28 1.89 -4.11
CA PRO A 163 -5.45 2.20 -3.30
C PRO A 163 -6.42 3.10 -4.06
N THR A 164 -7.70 2.73 -4.06
CA THR A 164 -8.80 3.51 -4.62
C THR A 164 -9.91 3.72 -3.61
N ALA A 165 -10.54 4.89 -3.65
CA ALA A 165 -11.88 5.10 -3.11
C ALA A 165 -12.85 5.04 -4.29
N THR A 166 -14.00 4.39 -4.13
CA THR A 166 -14.95 4.18 -5.25
C THR A 166 -16.38 4.26 -4.74
N SER A 167 -17.18 5.16 -5.32
CA SER A 167 -18.62 5.20 -5.05
C SER A 167 -19.36 4.34 -6.08
N GLN A 168 -20.35 3.54 -5.67
CA GLN A 168 -21.15 2.71 -6.58
C GLN A 168 -22.64 2.73 -6.21
N PHE A 169 -23.52 2.70 -7.22
CA PHE A 169 -24.95 2.48 -7.01
C PHE A 169 -25.28 0.99 -6.94
N VAL A 170 -26.08 0.61 -5.94
CA VAL A 170 -26.61 -0.73 -5.76
C VAL A 170 -28.03 -0.77 -6.29
N ASN A 171 -28.22 -1.45 -7.42
CA ASN A 171 -29.54 -1.78 -7.95
C ASN A 171 -30.06 -3.05 -7.26
N LEU A 172 -31.30 -3.02 -6.78
CA LEU A 172 -31.95 -4.15 -6.08
C LEU A 172 -32.95 -4.90 -6.96
N SER A 173 -33.05 -4.53 -8.25
CA SER A 173 -33.96 -5.15 -9.21
C SER A 173 -33.58 -6.63 -9.43
N PRO A 174 -34.54 -7.58 -9.44
CA PRO A 174 -34.24 -8.98 -9.73
C PRO A 174 -33.48 -9.13 -11.06
N GLY A 175 -32.34 -9.84 -11.02
CA GLY A 175 -31.47 -10.01 -12.18
C GLY A 175 -30.44 -8.89 -12.42
N SER A 176 -30.35 -7.88 -11.56
CA SER A 176 -29.25 -6.90 -11.62
C SER A 176 -27.89 -7.56 -11.36
N THR A 177 -26.85 -7.12 -12.06
CA THR A 177 -25.47 -7.56 -11.79
C THR A 177 -25.01 -7.05 -10.41
N PRO A 178 -24.51 -7.93 -9.51
CA PRO A 178 -23.97 -7.51 -8.21
C PRO A 178 -22.77 -6.55 -8.35
N PRO A 179 -22.63 -5.55 -7.46
CA PRO A 179 -21.44 -4.71 -7.39
C PRO A 179 -20.18 -5.54 -7.09
N VAL A 180 -19.06 -5.14 -7.72
CA VAL A 180 -17.76 -5.79 -7.55
C VAL A 180 -16.89 -4.96 -6.61
N ILE A 181 -16.37 -5.62 -5.58
CA ILE A 181 -15.43 -5.07 -4.60
C ILE A 181 -14.05 -5.68 -4.85
N ARG A 182 -13.05 -4.84 -5.14
CA ARG A 182 -11.67 -5.30 -5.38
C ARG A 182 -10.90 -5.32 -4.07
N LEU A 183 -10.47 -6.50 -3.66
CA LEU A 183 -9.74 -6.74 -2.42
C LEU A 183 -8.26 -7.05 -2.71
N ALA A 184 -7.43 -7.04 -1.67
CA ALA A 184 -6.07 -7.57 -1.73
C ALA A 184 -5.69 -8.24 -0.41
N GLN A 185 -4.81 -9.24 -0.48
CA GLN A 185 -4.35 -9.94 0.71
C GLN A 185 -3.55 -8.98 1.60
N GLY A 186 -3.88 -8.94 2.90
CA GLY A 186 -3.23 -8.03 3.86
C GLY A 186 -3.76 -6.59 3.85
N PHE A 187 -4.69 -6.24 2.96
CA PHE A 187 -5.31 -4.91 2.90
C PHE A 187 -6.77 -4.96 3.36
N VAL A 188 -7.18 -3.95 4.13
CA VAL A 188 -8.56 -3.81 4.62
C VAL A 188 -9.34 -2.86 3.72
N SER A 189 -10.51 -3.30 3.28
CA SER A 189 -11.49 -2.54 2.51
C SER A 189 -12.68 -2.18 3.39
N SER A 190 -13.02 -0.88 3.45
CA SER A 190 -14.17 -0.38 4.21
C SER A 190 -15.38 -0.19 3.28
N LEU A 191 -16.47 -0.92 3.51
CA LEU A 191 -17.73 -0.76 2.80
C LEU A 191 -18.69 0.09 3.62
N VAL A 192 -19.14 1.23 3.08
CA VAL A 192 -20.05 2.16 3.74
C VAL A 192 -21.41 2.12 3.04
N PHE A 193 -22.47 1.74 3.76
CA PHE A 193 -23.82 1.64 3.21
C PHE A 193 -24.59 2.95 3.40
N LEU A 194 -25.10 3.49 2.30
CA LEU A 194 -25.83 4.76 2.23
C LEU A 194 -27.16 4.57 1.51
N ASP A 195 -28.13 5.43 1.82
CA ASP A 195 -29.36 5.54 1.04
C ASP A 195 -29.24 6.57 -0.11
N SER A 196 -30.33 6.78 -0.85
CA SER A 196 -30.38 7.77 -1.94
C SER A 196 -30.13 9.21 -1.48
N SER A 197 -30.48 9.55 -0.22
CA SER A 197 -30.24 10.88 0.36
C SER A 197 -28.78 11.10 0.81
N GLY A 198 -27.98 10.03 0.86
CA GLY A 198 -26.64 10.04 1.45
C GLY A 198 -26.63 9.86 2.97
N ALA A 199 -27.75 9.43 3.56
CA ALA A 199 -27.82 9.08 4.97
C ALA A 199 -27.26 7.67 5.22
N PRO A 200 -26.63 7.42 6.38
CA PRO A 200 -26.10 6.09 6.74
C PRO A 200 -27.24 5.08 6.90
N TRP A 201 -27.21 3.98 6.15
CA TRP A 201 -28.19 2.91 6.25
C TRP A 201 -27.69 1.82 7.20
N PRO A 202 -28.29 1.63 8.41
CA PRO A 202 -27.80 0.66 9.37
C PRO A 202 -27.89 -0.77 8.84
N ILE A 203 -26.84 -1.55 9.08
CA ILE A 203 -26.81 -2.98 8.76
C ILE A 203 -27.62 -3.74 9.82
N ALA A 204 -28.26 -4.84 9.42
CA ALA A 204 -29.02 -5.74 10.29
C ALA A 204 -28.36 -7.12 10.42
N ALA A 205 -27.77 -7.63 9.35
CA ALA A 205 -26.97 -8.86 9.33
C ALA A 205 -26.07 -8.89 8.08
N TYR A 206 -25.07 -9.76 8.09
CA TYR A 206 -24.33 -10.15 6.90
C TYR A 206 -24.19 -11.68 6.84
N ASP A 207 -23.92 -12.22 5.65
CA ASP A 207 -23.59 -13.61 5.41
C ASP A 207 -22.51 -13.73 4.31
N LEU A 208 -21.54 -14.61 4.49
CA LEU A 208 -20.29 -14.66 3.72
C LEU A 208 -20.08 -16.05 3.13
N GLY A 209 -19.94 -16.14 1.80
CA GLY A 209 -19.86 -17.41 1.09
C GLY A 209 -18.62 -18.28 1.42
N ASP A 210 -17.48 -17.68 1.77
CA ASP A 210 -16.29 -18.42 2.24
C ASP A 210 -15.57 -17.71 3.39
N PRO A 211 -15.91 -18.04 4.65
CA PRO A 211 -15.25 -17.49 5.84
C PRO A 211 -13.78 -17.88 6.02
N ASN A 212 -13.26 -18.89 5.31
CA ASN A 212 -11.83 -19.27 5.38
C ASN A 212 -10.96 -18.43 4.43
N SER A 213 -11.59 -17.58 3.65
CA SER A 213 -11.03 -16.83 2.52
C SER A 213 -11.08 -15.32 2.73
N PHE A 214 -12.05 -14.85 3.51
CA PHE A 214 -12.26 -13.45 3.82
C PHE A 214 -12.57 -13.29 5.32
N ASN A 215 -11.96 -12.30 5.95
CA ASN A 215 -12.30 -11.87 7.31
C ASN A 215 -13.22 -10.65 7.22
N ILE A 216 -14.27 -10.62 8.06
CA ILE A 216 -15.22 -9.50 8.16
C ILE A 216 -15.27 -9.02 9.60
N GLN A 217 -15.16 -7.70 9.78
CA GLN A 217 -15.29 -7.02 11.06
C GLN A 217 -16.40 -5.97 10.96
N TRP A 218 -17.38 -6.07 11.87
CA TRP A 218 -18.52 -5.17 11.98
C TRP A 218 -18.89 -4.98 13.46
N ASP A 219 -19.12 -3.73 13.85
CA ASP A 219 -19.45 -3.29 15.22
C ASP A 219 -20.93 -3.53 15.62
N LYS A 220 -21.70 -4.23 14.78
CA LYS A 220 -23.14 -4.52 14.93
C LYS A 220 -24.06 -3.30 14.97
N THR A 221 -23.52 -2.09 14.79
CA THR A 221 -24.21 -0.83 15.10
C THR A 221 -24.12 0.18 13.96
N SER A 222 -22.95 0.30 13.33
CA SER A 222 -22.71 1.18 12.19
C SER A 222 -23.30 0.67 10.88
N ASN A 223 -23.25 1.54 9.88
CA ASN A 223 -23.48 1.25 8.46
C ASN A 223 -22.19 0.85 7.72
N THR A 224 -21.12 0.47 8.42
CA THR A 224 -19.80 0.22 7.84
C THR A 224 -19.31 -1.20 8.12
N ILE A 225 -18.83 -1.91 7.10
CA ILE A 225 -18.21 -3.24 7.24
C ILE A 225 -16.75 -3.15 6.78
N MET A 226 -15.82 -3.63 7.61
CA MET A 226 -14.44 -3.84 7.20
C MET A 226 -14.24 -5.28 6.71
N ILE A 227 -13.64 -5.43 5.54
CA ILE A 227 -13.39 -6.72 4.88
C ILE A 227 -11.91 -6.84 4.55
N GLN A 228 -11.32 -8.01 4.75
CA GLN A 228 -9.95 -8.32 4.38
C GLN A 228 -9.89 -9.67 3.68
N ALA A 229 -9.18 -9.76 2.54
CA ALA A 229 -8.90 -11.03 1.91
C ALA A 229 -7.75 -11.74 2.63
N MET A 230 -7.93 -13.03 2.95
CA MET A 230 -6.92 -13.89 3.58
C MET A 230 -6.05 -14.61 2.56
N LYS A 231 -6.56 -14.80 1.33
CA LYS A 231 -5.90 -15.49 0.20
C LYS A 231 -5.98 -14.61 -1.06
N LEU A 232 -5.25 -14.99 -2.11
CA LEU A 232 -5.39 -14.42 -3.45
C LEU A 232 -6.21 -15.36 -4.34
N TYR A 233 -6.82 -14.80 -5.40
CA TYR A 233 -7.48 -15.52 -6.51
C TYR A 233 -8.68 -16.39 -6.15
N ASN A 234 -9.13 -16.32 -4.89
CA ASN A 234 -10.36 -16.89 -4.38
C ASN A 234 -11.53 -15.92 -4.60
N TYR A 235 -12.50 -16.27 -5.42
CA TYR A 235 -13.72 -15.48 -5.60
C TYR A 235 -14.71 -15.80 -4.48
N GLY A 236 -15.45 -14.79 -4.03
CA GLY A 236 -16.51 -14.98 -3.03
C GLY A 236 -17.64 -13.99 -3.19
N ASN A 237 -18.69 -14.17 -2.39
CA ASN A 237 -19.82 -13.26 -2.31
C ASN A 237 -20.12 -12.90 -0.85
N LEU A 238 -20.65 -11.70 -0.66
CA LEU A 238 -21.14 -11.20 0.61
C LEU A 238 -22.60 -10.75 0.42
N ALA A 239 -23.50 -11.30 1.23
CA ALA A 239 -24.86 -10.80 1.36
C ALA A 239 -24.93 -9.86 2.56
N VAL A 240 -25.41 -8.63 2.39
CA VAL A 240 -25.62 -7.68 3.49
C VAL A 240 -27.10 -7.33 3.57
N ARG A 241 -27.73 -7.63 4.70
CA ARG A 241 -29.12 -7.29 4.97
C ARG A 241 -29.17 -5.97 5.73
N LEU A 242 -29.83 -4.97 5.15
CA LEU A 242 -29.96 -3.64 5.73
C LEU A 242 -31.25 -3.52 6.57
N ARG A 243 -31.25 -2.64 7.58
CA ARG A 243 -32.39 -2.46 8.47
C ARG A 243 -33.59 -1.89 7.71
N GLY A 244 -34.73 -2.56 7.77
CA GLY A 244 -35.96 -2.16 7.07
C GLY A 244 -36.02 -2.54 5.59
N LEU A 245 -34.95 -3.13 5.02
CA LEU A 245 -34.91 -3.61 3.64
C LEU A 245 -35.02 -5.14 3.62
N ASN A 246 -36.02 -5.67 2.92
CA ASN A 246 -36.23 -7.12 2.84
C ASN A 246 -35.23 -7.80 1.89
N THR A 247 -34.89 -7.15 0.78
CA THR A 247 -33.93 -7.64 -0.21
C THR A 247 -32.49 -7.44 0.30
N PRO A 248 -31.67 -8.50 0.42
CA PRO A 248 -30.26 -8.34 0.76
C PRO A 248 -29.46 -7.72 -0.38
N VAL A 249 -28.48 -6.90 -0.04
CA VAL A 249 -27.47 -6.39 -0.98
C VAL A 249 -26.45 -7.50 -1.22
N MET A 250 -26.44 -8.07 -2.43
CA MET A 250 -25.44 -9.04 -2.85
C MET A 250 -24.22 -8.32 -3.43
N LEU A 251 -23.02 -8.69 -2.99
CA LEU A 251 -21.74 -8.15 -3.45
C LEU A 251 -20.81 -9.28 -3.90
N THR A 252 -20.00 -9.04 -4.93
CA THR A 252 -18.95 -9.95 -5.38
C THR A 252 -17.59 -9.47 -4.89
N LEU A 253 -16.86 -10.34 -4.20
CA LEU A 253 -15.53 -10.07 -3.65
C LEU A 253 -14.46 -10.67 -4.58
N ILE A 254 -13.56 -9.83 -5.08
CA ILE A 254 -12.49 -10.24 -6.02
C ILE A 254 -11.12 -9.78 -5.48
N PRO A 255 -10.33 -10.69 -4.87
CA PRO A 255 -8.98 -10.39 -4.43
C PRO A 255 -7.93 -10.55 -5.55
N GLY A 256 -6.79 -9.86 -5.41
CA GLY A 256 -5.64 -10.01 -6.31
C GLY A 256 -5.69 -9.13 -7.57
N GLN A 257 -6.48 -8.06 -7.54
CA GLN A 257 -6.55 -7.07 -8.61
C GLN A 257 -5.42 -6.04 -8.51
N LYS A 258 -5.06 -5.38 -9.63
CA LYS A 258 -4.03 -4.33 -9.67
C LYS A 258 -4.40 -3.05 -8.89
N ALA A 259 -5.66 -2.89 -8.54
CA ALA A 259 -6.18 -1.84 -7.69
C ALA A 259 -7.01 -2.47 -6.56
N VAL A 260 -6.96 -1.87 -5.38
CA VAL A 260 -7.67 -2.32 -4.18
C VAL A 260 -8.54 -1.18 -3.66
N ASP A 261 -9.80 -1.47 -3.39
CA ASP A 261 -10.74 -0.48 -2.91
C ASP A 261 -10.61 -0.34 -1.39
N TYR A 262 -9.93 0.71 -0.92
CA TYR A 262 -9.77 1.00 0.51
C TYR A 262 -11.08 1.47 1.14
N ARG A 263 -11.90 2.19 0.37
CA ARG A 263 -13.25 2.62 0.75
C ARG A 263 -14.19 2.47 -0.44
N VAL A 264 -15.33 1.81 -0.21
CA VAL A 264 -16.42 1.74 -1.18
C VAL A 264 -17.69 2.31 -0.54
N ASP A 265 -18.22 3.37 -1.15
CA ASP A 265 -19.48 3.97 -0.73
C ASP A 265 -20.61 3.35 -1.58
N LEU A 266 -21.37 2.44 -0.97
CA LEU A 266 -22.46 1.68 -1.59
C LEU A 266 -23.78 2.42 -1.38
N ARG A 267 -24.29 3.05 -2.44
CA ARG A 267 -25.57 3.77 -2.45
C ARG A 267 -26.71 2.87 -2.86
N VAL A 268 -27.54 2.50 -1.90
CA VAL A 268 -28.72 1.67 -2.12
C VAL A 268 -29.89 2.52 -2.58
N GLN A 269 -30.55 2.09 -3.66
CA GLN A 269 -31.76 2.73 -4.16
C GLN A 269 -32.89 2.60 -3.15
N GLY A 270 -33.49 3.74 -2.78
CA GLY A 270 -34.53 3.84 -1.74
C GLY A 270 -34.12 4.76 -0.59
N PHE A 271 -35.04 4.96 0.34
CA PHE A 271 -34.82 5.75 1.55
C PHE A 271 -34.60 4.83 2.75
N GLY A 272 -33.54 5.09 3.52
CA GLY A 272 -33.23 4.35 4.73
C GLY A 272 -34.04 4.83 5.95
N PRO A 273 -33.97 4.14 7.10
CA PRO A 273 -34.61 4.60 8.34
C PRO A 273 -34.06 5.93 8.87
N ASN A 274 -32.88 6.34 8.40
CA ASN A 274 -32.22 7.61 8.75
C ASN A 274 -32.31 8.66 7.61
N ALA A 275 -33.14 8.42 6.60
CA ALA A 275 -33.21 9.25 5.40
C ALA A 275 -33.39 10.74 5.75
N LYS A 276 -32.54 11.58 5.16
CA LYS A 276 -32.70 13.03 5.30
C LYS A 276 -33.81 13.45 4.34
N THR A 277 -34.93 13.90 4.88
CA THR A 277 -35.97 14.58 4.12
C THR A 277 -35.40 15.87 3.55
N MET A 278 -34.96 15.84 2.30
CA MET A 278 -34.64 17.06 1.57
C MET A 278 -35.91 17.91 1.47
N PRO A 279 -35.83 19.24 1.64
CA PRO A 279 -36.97 20.13 1.41
C PRO A 279 -37.56 19.87 0.02
N LEU A 280 -38.88 19.69 0.00
CA LEU A 280 -39.62 19.21 -1.15
C LEU A 280 -39.67 20.26 -2.26
N GLU A 281 -38.94 20.05 -3.36
CA GLU A 281 -39.50 20.37 -4.68
C GLU A 281 -40.14 19.10 -5.24
N THR A 282 -41.37 19.23 -5.73
CA THR A 282 -42.22 18.13 -6.19
C THR A 282 -41.71 17.61 -7.54
N GLY A 283 -40.67 16.78 -7.49
CA GLY A 283 -40.12 16.06 -8.62
C GLY A 283 -39.96 14.58 -8.30
N ILE A 284 -40.05 13.74 -9.33
CA ILE A 284 -39.61 12.33 -9.26
C ILE A 284 -38.17 12.35 -8.72
N PRO A 285 -37.80 11.54 -7.70
CA PRO A 285 -36.45 11.54 -7.15
C PRO A 285 -35.47 11.36 -8.32
N PRO A 286 -34.56 12.32 -8.56
CA PRO A 286 -33.82 12.38 -9.81
C PRO A 286 -33.04 11.08 -9.98
N SER A 287 -33.33 10.39 -11.08
CA SER A 287 -32.68 9.11 -11.42
C SER A 287 -31.18 9.29 -11.28
N ALA A 288 -30.56 8.47 -10.43
CA ALA A 288 -29.26 8.78 -9.84
C ALA A 288 -28.19 9.03 -10.92
N SER A 289 -27.90 10.31 -11.15
CA SER A 289 -26.98 10.75 -12.20
C SER A 289 -25.56 10.28 -11.88
N GLU A 290 -25.05 9.34 -12.69
CA GLU A 290 -23.65 8.87 -12.65
C GLU A 290 -22.67 10.04 -12.79
N LEU A 291 -23.07 11.11 -13.49
CA LEU A 291 -22.30 12.33 -13.60
C LEU A 291 -22.15 13.06 -12.26
N LEU A 292 -23.21 13.12 -11.44
CA LEU A 292 -23.14 13.68 -10.09
C LEU A 292 -22.28 12.81 -9.16
N LEU A 293 -22.26 11.50 -9.36
CA LEU A 293 -21.39 10.59 -8.61
C LEU A 293 -19.91 10.88 -8.91
N HIS A 294 -19.55 11.01 -10.19
CA HIS A 294 -18.19 11.40 -10.59
C HIS A 294 -17.79 12.78 -10.05
N VAL A 295 -18.69 13.77 -10.14
CA VAL A 295 -18.48 15.12 -9.56
C VAL A 295 -18.24 15.05 -8.06
N LEU A 296 -18.97 14.19 -7.33
CA LEU A 296 -18.81 13.98 -5.89
C LEU A 296 -17.45 13.36 -5.54
N ASP A 297 -17.03 12.34 -6.30
CA ASP A 297 -15.68 11.74 -6.23
C ASP A 297 -14.57 12.73 -6.68
N GLY A 298 -14.93 13.90 -7.20
CA GLY A 298 -14.01 14.97 -7.61
C GLY A 298 -13.49 14.84 -9.04
N VAL A 299 -14.06 13.93 -9.83
CA VAL A 299 -13.78 13.73 -11.25
C VAL A 299 -14.62 14.72 -12.08
N PRO A 300 -14.01 15.55 -12.94
CA PRO A 300 -14.75 16.47 -13.78
C PRO A 300 -15.63 15.74 -14.81
N PRO A 301 -16.83 16.26 -15.14
CA PRO A 301 -17.61 15.77 -16.28
C PRO A 301 -16.78 15.81 -17.59
N PRO A 302 -16.93 14.83 -18.51
CA PRO A 302 -16.22 14.82 -19.78
C PRO A 302 -16.60 16.04 -20.61
N GLY A 303 -15.62 16.67 -21.26
CA GLY A 303 -15.82 17.91 -22.03
C GLY A 303 -16.13 19.16 -21.19
N SER A 304 -16.00 19.11 -19.86
CA SER A 304 -16.30 20.25 -19.00
C SER A 304 -15.23 21.34 -18.98
N LYS A 305 -15.68 22.59 -18.87
CA LYS A 305 -14.84 23.75 -18.53
C LYS A 305 -14.81 23.90 -17.00
N ARG A 306 -13.63 23.90 -16.38
CA ARG A 306 -13.51 24.19 -14.93
C ARG A 306 -13.82 25.67 -14.69
N LEU A 307 -14.64 25.94 -13.67
CA LEU A 307 -14.94 27.28 -13.19
C LEU A 307 -14.08 27.60 -11.96
N SER A 308 -13.67 28.86 -11.82
CA SER A 308 -13.00 29.33 -10.61
C SER A 308 -14.04 29.74 -9.57
N ILE A 309 -13.83 29.40 -8.30
CA ILE A 309 -14.71 29.81 -7.20
C ILE A 309 -13.89 30.53 -6.14
N THR A 310 -14.37 31.70 -5.75
CA THR A 310 -13.78 32.52 -4.68
C THR A 310 -14.78 32.69 -3.54
N GLY A 311 -14.34 32.46 -2.29
CA GLY A 311 -15.14 32.69 -1.07
C GLY A 311 -15.35 31.46 -0.16
N GLY A 312 -14.89 30.27 -0.55
CA GLY A 312 -15.00 29.05 0.25
C GLY A 312 -14.51 27.81 -0.48
N ASP A 313 -14.43 26.67 0.20
CA ASP A 313 -14.01 25.40 -0.42
C ASP A 313 -15.14 24.80 -1.28
N ALA A 314 -15.05 25.06 -2.57
CA ALA A 314 -15.93 24.52 -3.58
C ALA A 314 -15.16 24.37 -4.91
N ARG A 315 -15.58 23.41 -5.72
CA ARG A 315 -15.12 23.23 -7.10
C ARG A 315 -16.32 23.21 -8.02
N ALA A 316 -16.26 23.91 -9.14
CA ALA A 316 -17.31 23.83 -10.15
C ALA A 316 -16.79 23.56 -11.55
N TRP A 317 -17.68 22.98 -12.34
CA TRP A 317 -17.46 22.63 -13.74
C TRP A 317 -18.72 22.98 -14.53
N LEU A 318 -18.54 23.48 -15.74
CA LEU A 318 -19.60 23.74 -16.69
C LEU A 318 -19.59 22.66 -17.77
N ALA A 319 -20.70 21.95 -17.95
CA ALA A 319 -20.88 20.92 -18.96
C ALA A 319 -22.34 20.90 -19.44
N ASN A 320 -22.56 20.74 -20.75
CA ASN A 320 -23.91 20.65 -21.34
C ASN A 320 -24.85 21.79 -20.89
N ASP A 321 -24.32 23.01 -20.88
CA ASP A 321 -24.97 24.25 -20.40
C ASP A 321 -25.30 24.30 -18.89
N ARG A 322 -25.06 23.22 -18.14
CA ARG A 322 -25.32 23.11 -16.70
C ARG A 322 -24.04 23.29 -15.88
N MET A 323 -24.21 23.77 -14.65
CA MET A 323 -23.13 23.93 -13.69
C MET A 323 -23.20 22.82 -12.63
N TYR A 324 -22.07 22.14 -12.44
CA TYR A 324 -21.87 21.09 -11.46
C TYR A 324 -20.98 21.62 -10.35
N VAL A 325 -21.45 21.62 -9.10
CA VAL A 325 -20.74 22.19 -7.94
C VAL A 325 -20.50 21.11 -6.88
N ARG A 326 -19.24 20.89 -6.51
CA ARG A 326 -18.82 20.02 -5.41
C ARG A 326 -18.34 20.87 -4.23
N THR A 327 -18.95 20.74 -3.06
CA THR A 327 -18.60 21.52 -1.86
C THR A 327 -19.06 20.82 -0.58
N ASN A 328 -18.43 21.11 0.55
CA ASN A 328 -18.86 20.67 1.88
C ASN A 328 -19.84 21.66 2.55
N LEU A 329 -20.30 22.66 1.79
CA LEU A 329 -21.24 23.70 2.23
C LEU A 329 -22.63 23.43 1.67
N THR A 330 -23.68 23.81 2.40
CA THR A 330 -25.06 23.65 1.92
C THR A 330 -25.45 24.83 1.03
N ILE A 331 -25.77 24.59 -0.23
CA ILE A 331 -26.25 25.64 -1.14
C ILE A 331 -27.69 26.00 -0.79
N LEU A 332 -27.95 27.30 -0.61
CA LEU A 332 -29.27 27.88 -0.32
C LEU A 332 -29.87 28.61 -1.53
N SER A 333 -29.04 29.17 -2.41
CA SER A 333 -29.45 29.83 -3.66
C SER A 333 -28.30 29.86 -4.66
N PRO A 334 -28.53 29.74 -5.99
CA PRO A 334 -29.81 29.49 -6.65
C PRO A 334 -30.37 28.09 -6.35
N GLY A 335 -31.59 27.83 -6.80
CA GLY A 335 -32.15 26.47 -6.79
C GLY A 335 -31.32 25.51 -7.65
N TRP A 336 -31.21 24.27 -7.19
CA TRP A 336 -30.51 23.18 -7.87
C TRP A 336 -31.50 22.16 -8.41
N LEU A 337 -31.19 21.56 -9.55
CA LEU A 337 -32.05 20.59 -10.26
C LEU A 337 -31.92 19.18 -9.68
N ALA A 338 -30.72 18.83 -9.20
CA ALA A 338 -30.43 17.57 -8.52
C ALA A 338 -29.27 17.76 -7.56
N SER A 339 -29.21 16.91 -6.52
CA SER A 339 -28.09 16.89 -5.58
C SER A 339 -27.78 15.47 -5.10
N MET A 340 -26.53 15.25 -4.69
CA MET A 340 -26.06 14.02 -4.05
C MET A 340 -25.15 14.36 -2.87
N THR A 341 -25.23 13.58 -1.79
CA THR A 341 -24.46 13.79 -0.56
C THR A 341 -23.62 12.56 -0.24
N SER A 342 -22.31 12.73 -0.06
CA SER A 342 -21.34 11.71 0.39
C SER A 342 -21.48 11.41 1.88
N ALA A 343 -21.00 10.24 2.33
CA ALA A 343 -20.92 9.90 3.75
C ALA A 343 -20.03 10.86 4.55
N ASP A 344 -19.06 11.51 3.89
CA ASP A 344 -18.17 12.51 4.50
C ASP A 344 -18.79 13.93 4.60
N GLY A 345 -20.05 14.11 4.16
CA GLY A 345 -20.72 15.40 4.16
C GLY A 345 -20.37 16.31 2.98
N THR A 346 -19.59 15.85 2.00
CA THR A 346 -19.45 16.55 0.72
C THR A 346 -20.75 16.43 -0.06
N HIS A 347 -21.17 17.53 -0.69
CA HIS A 347 -22.33 17.60 -1.58
C HIS A 347 -21.88 17.84 -3.02
N ALA A 348 -22.58 17.23 -3.97
CA ALA A 348 -22.51 17.51 -5.39
C ALA A 348 -23.87 18.01 -5.87
N TYR A 349 -23.93 19.16 -6.52
CA TYR A 349 -25.15 19.81 -7.00
C TYR A 349 -25.10 20.02 -8.51
N GLU A 350 -26.21 19.78 -9.18
CA GLU A 350 -26.45 20.14 -10.58
C GLU A 350 -27.41 21.33 -10.62
N MET A 351 -27.03 22.42 -11.29
CA MET A 351 -27.83 23.65 -11.32
C MET A 351 -27.65 24.45 -12.61
N GLN A 352 -28.49 25.47 -12.78
CA GLN A 352 -28.33 26.47 -13.82
C GLN A 352 -27.09 27.34 -13.57
N LYS A 353 -26.55 27.96 -14.63
CA LYS A 353 -25.42 28.90 -14.52
C LYS A 353 -25.77 30.05 -13.58
N SER A 354 -24.95 30.28 -12.56
CA SER A 354 -25.07 31.45 -11.68
C SER A 354 -23.69 31.99 -11.30
N PRO A 355 -23.43 33.30 -11.42
CA PRO A 355 -22.16 33.92 -11.03
C PRO A 355 -21.98 34.03 -9.51
N VAL A 356 -23.05 33.80 -8.72
CA VAL A 356 -23.01 33.81 -7.25
C VAL A 356 -23.79 32.63 -6.70
N LEU A 357 -23.20 31.95 -5.72
CA LEU A 357 -23.83 30.91 -4.91
C LEU A 357 -23.92 31.42 -3.47
N LEU A 358 -25.10 31.36 -2.88
CA LEU A 358 -25.33 31.66 -1.47
C LEU A 358 -25.35 30.33 -0.71
N VAL A 359 -24.43 30.19 0.25
CA VAL A 359 -24.14 28.94 0.94
C VAL A 359 -24.21 29.11 2.45
N SER A 360 -24.56 28.03 3.17
CA SER A 360 -24.54 27.97 4.63
C SER A 360 -23.34 27.15 5.11
N TRP A 361 -22.60 27.70 6.06
CA TRP A 361 -21.54 27.02 6.80
C TRP A 361 -21.79 27.17 8.30
N HIS A 362 -22.11 26.06 8.99
CA HIS A 362 -22.51 26.05 10.41
C HIS A 362 -23.58 27.12 10.77
N GLY A 363 -24.55 27.34 9.88
CA GLY A 363 -25.62 28.33 10.06
C GLY A 363 -25.24 29.77 9.70
N LYS A 364 -23.99 30.07 9.37
CA LYS A 364 -23.59 31.37 8.79
C LYS A 364 -23.78 31.34 7.28
N VAL A 365 -24.50 32.33 6.77
CA VAL A 365 -24.64 32.57 5.32
C VAL A 365 -23.38 33.23 4.78
N MET A 366 -22.85 32.69 3.68
CA MET A 366 -21.71 33.21 2.93
C MET A 366 -22.04 33.23 1.44
N GLN A 367 -21.24 33.94 0.64
CA GLN A 367 -21.36 33.99 -0.81
C GLN A 367 -20.09 33.47 -1.47
N LEU A 368 -20.25 32.59 -2.45
CA LEU A 368 -19.21 32.13 -3.35
C LEU A 368 -19.40 32.82 -4.70
N LYS A 369 -18.36 33.45 -5.22
CA LYS A 369 -18.35 34.02 -6.58
C LYS A 369 -17.81 32.99 -7.55
N VAL A 370 -18.51 32.81 -8.68
CA VAL A 370 -18.14 31.86 -9.74
C VAL A 370 -17.67 32.63 -10.97
N GLU A 371 -16.47 32.33 -11.43
CA GLU A 371 -15.83 33.00 -12.56
C GLU A 371 -15.60 32.01 -13.71
N GLY A 372 -15.73 32.50 -14.95
CA GLY A 372 -15.50 31.73 -16.17
C GLY A 372 -16.73 31.02 -16.75
N LEU A 373 -17.94 31.46 -16.42
CA LEU A 373 -19.20 30.98 -17.01
C LEU A 373 -19.30 31.20 -18.54
#